data_AF-A0AAW1H972-F1
#
_entry.id   AF-A0AAW1H972-F1
#
_cell.length_a   1.000
_cell.length_b   1.000
_cell.length_c   1.000
_cell.angle_alpha   90.00
_cell.angle_beta   90.00
_cell.angle_gamma   90.00
#
_symmetry.space_group_name_H-M   'P 1'
#
loop_
_entity.id
_entity.type
_entity.pdbx_description
1 polymer ?
#
loop_
_entity_poly.entity_id
_entity_poly.type
_entity_poly.pdbx_seq_one_letter_code
_entity_poly.pdbx_strand_id
1 'polypeptide(L)'
;MQYLLPLTIPLLLFRANMRQLIQSTGRLFLAFLLGSVATIIGTLVAFWIVPMRSLGADGWKIAAALMGSYIGGAVNYIAVSEALGVSPSIIAAGVAADNLICVIYFMVLFALASRVPLESPKSINGSGECSRLKSADKLPMLPTVTGIAVSFTICKLSTCFTNLSGLQGGILPISTAFVVILATALPQVFSYLAPSGDAISVVLMQVFFAVIGASGSIWNVIDTAPSIFVFALIQVTVHLAIILGLGKLFQIELKLLLLASNANIGGPTTACGMATAKGWDGLIVPGILAGIFGISITTFLAIGFAVTVLRYM
;
A
#
# COMPACT_ATOMS: atom_id res chain seq x y z
N MET A 1 12.56 -15.89 -1.86
CA MET A 1 11.21 -15.34 -1.59
C MET A 1 10.67 -15.71 -0.22
N GLN A 2 10.73 -16.98 0.18
CA GLN A 2 10.07 -17.52 1.39
C GLN A 2 10.37 -16.78 2.71
N TYR A 3 11.46 -16.02 2.81
CA TYR A 3 11.81 -15.28 4.03
C TYR A 3 11.85 -13.76 3.87
N LEU A 4 12.00 -13.24 2.65
CA LEU A 4 12.14 -11.80 2.38
C LEU A 4 10.82 -11.06 2.61
N LEU A 5 9.73 -11.56 2.01
CA LEU A 5 8.42 -10.93 2.13
C LEU A 5 7.83 -11.02 3.54
N PRO A 6 7.80 -12.20 4.19
CA PRO A 6 7.27 -12.30 5.53
C PRO A 6 8.00 -11.40 6.52
N LEU A 7 9.31 -11.18 6.34
CA LEU A 7 10.11 -10.29 7.19
C LEU A 7 9.85 -8.80 6.92
N THR A 8 9.64 -8.43 5.66
CA THR A 8 9.45 -7.02 5.23
C THR A 8 8.15 -6.44 5.78
N ILE A 9 7.06 -7.22 5.77
CA ILE A 9 5.72 -6.74 6.17
C ILE A 9 5.68 -6.28 7.65
N PRO A 10 6.15 -7.06 8.64
CA PRO A 10 6.23 -6.61 10.02
C PRO A 10 7.07 -5.35 10.20
N LEU A 11 8.26 -5.30 9.62
CA LEU A 11 9.16 -4.14 9.73
C LEU A 11 8.50 -2.85 9.25
N LEU A 12 7.75 -2.93 8.15
CA LEU A 12 7.04 -1.79 7.56
C LEU A 12 5.83 -1.35 8.39
N LEU A 13 5.25 -2.27 9.17
CA LEU A 13 4.03 -2.04 9.95
C LEU A 13 4.30 -1.75 11.43
N PHE A 14 5.54 -1.55 11.85
CA PHE A 14 5.84 -1.13 13.22
C PHE A 14 5.20 0.22 13.57
N ARG A 15 4.92 1.08 12.59
CA ARG A 15 4.17 2.33 12.79
C ARG A 15 2.65 2.18 12.80
N ALA A 16 2.12 0.96 12.61
CA ALA A 16 0.70 0.70 12.46
C ALA A 16 -0.09 0.73 13.78
N ASN A 17 0.06 1.82 14.55
CA ASN A 17 -0.75 2.07 15.74
C ASN A 17 -2.14 2.57 15.32
N MET A 18 -3.13 1.68 15.27
CA MET A 18 -4.49 2.00 14.82
C MET A 18 -5.20 3.04 15.67
N ARG A 19 -4.90 3.09 16.98
CA ARG A 19 -5.52 4.07 17.89
C ARG A 19 -5.07 5.49 17.55
N GLN A 20 -3.76 5.68 17.40
CA GLN A 20 -3.19 6.97 17.03
C GLN A 20 -3.62 7.38 15.62
N LEU A 21 -3.66 6.43 14.70
CA LEU A 21 -4.08 6.65 13.32
C LEU A 21 -5.47 7.27 13.24
N ILE A 22 -6.45 6.67 13.90
CA ILE A 22 -7.83 7.17 13.87
C ILE A 22 -7.93 8.55 14.55
N GLN A 23 -7.20 8.76 15.64
CA GLN A 23 -7.23 10.02 16.39
C GLN A 23 -6.54 11.18 15.65
N SER A 24 -5.45 10.91 14.93
CA SER A 24 -4.60 11.95 14.32
C SER A 24 -4.98 12.30 12.87
N THR A 25 -5.69 11.43 12.15
CA THR A 25 -5.95 11.61 10.71
C THR A 25 -7.18 12.50 10.42
N GLY A 26 -8.11 12.63 11.38
CA GLY A 26 -9.23 13.57 11.29
C GLY A 26 -10.08 13.40 10.02
N ARG A 27 -10.41 14.51 9.35
CA ARG A 27 -11.21 14.50 8.10
C ARG A 27 -10.50 13.84 6.91
N LEU A 28 -9.16 13.80 6.91
CA LEU A 28 -8.41 13.09 5.87
C LEU A 28 -8.71 11.59 5.87
N PHE A 29 -9.02 11.02 7.05
CA PHE A 29 -9.36 9.61 7.17
C PHE A 29 -10.64 9.26 6.42
N LEU A 30 -11.67 10.11 6.51
CA LEU A 30 -12.93 9.93 5.77
C LEU A 30 -12.69 10.02 4.26
N ALA A 31 -11.86 10.96 3.81
CA ALA A 31 -11.46 11.06 2.40
C ALA A 31 -10.70 9.80 1.94
N PHE A 32 -9.84 9.24 2.77
CA PHE A 32 -9.12 8.00 2.49
C PHE A 32 -10.08 6.80 2.39
N LEU A 33 -11.02 6.66 3.32
CA LEU A 33 -12.03 5.59 3.27
C LEU A 33 -12.91 5.70 2.02
N LEU A 34 -13.30 6.93 1.65
CA LEU A 34 -14.01 7.20 0.40
C LEU A 34 -13.18 6.77 -0.80
N GLY A 35 -11.88 7.08 -0.79
CA GLY A 35 -10.91 6.63 -1.78
C GLY A 35 -10.82 5.10 -1.83
N SER A 36 -10.76 4.41 -0.69
CA SER A 36 -10.73 2.94 -0.67
C SER A 36 -11.97 2.31 -1.31
N VAL A 37 -13.15 2.88 -1.04
CA VAL A 37 -14.40 2.45 -1.69
C VAL A 37 -14.38 2.76 -3.18
N ALA A 38 -13.87 3.93 -3.57
CA ALA A 38 -13.69 4.32 -4.97
C ALA A 38 -12.76 3.33 -5.71
N THR A 39 -11.68 2.88 -5.08
CA THR A 39 -10.79 1.85 -5.64
C THR A 39 -11.53 0.54 -5.83
N ILE A 40 -12.30 0.06 -4.84
CA ILE A 40 -13.06 -1.21 -4.95
C ILE A 40 -14.06 -1.14 -6.12
N ILE A 41 -14.79 -0.04 -6.25
CA ILE A 41 -15.71 0.18 -7.39
C ILE A 41 -14.92 0.25 -8.69
N GLY A 42 -13.78 0.96 -8.71
CA GLY A 42 -12.89 1.03 -9.85
C GLY A 42 -12.40 -0.35 -10.29
N THR A 43 -12.08 -1.25 -9.35
CA THR A 43 -11.68 -2.63 -9.64
C THR A 43 -12.82 -3.40 -10.31
N LEU A 44 -14.05 -3.28 -9.80
CA LEU A 44 -15.22 -3.93 -10.42
C LEU A 44 -15.45 -3.46 -11.85
N VAL A 45 -15.45 -2.13 -12.05
CA VAL A 45 -15.67 -1.53 -13.36
C VAL A 45 -14.55 -1.92 -14.33
N ALA A 46 -13.29 -1.84 -13.90
CA ALA A 46 -12.15 -2.22 -14.71
C ALA A 46 -12.19 -3.71 -15.07
N PHE A 47 -12.57 -4.59 -14.13
CA PHE A 47 -12.62 -6.03 -14.38
C PHE A 47 -13.74 -6.41 -15.34
N TRP A 48 -14.88 -5.73 -15.23
CA TRP A 48 -16.00 -5.93 -16.14
C TRP A 48 -15.67 -5.50 -17.58
N ILE A 49 -14.90 -4.41 -17.77
CA ILE A 49 -14.51 -3.92 -19.10
C ILE A 49 -13.31 -4.71 -19.65
N VAL A 50 -12.30 -4.99 -18.81
CA VAL A 50 -11.06 -5.66 -19.18
C VAL A 50 -10.79 -6.80 -18.18
N PRO A 51 -11.35 -8.00 -18.41
CA PRO A 51 -11.15 -9.15 -17.50
C PRO A 51 -9.74 -9.75 -17.58
N MET A 52 -8.81 -9.12 -18.33
CA MET A 52 -7.41 -9.55 -18.47
C MET A 52 -7.27 -11.01 -18.95
N ARG A 53 -7.99 -11.39 -20.02
CA ARG A 53 -8.01 -12.76 -20.56
C ARG A 53 -6.62 -13.31 -20.94
N SER A 54 -5.68 -12.45 -21.28
CA SER A 54 -4.27 -12.76 -21.53
C SER A 54 -3.56 -13.39 -20.33
N LEU A 55 -4.07 -13.19 -19.11
CA LEU A 55 -3.54 -13.81 -17.89
C LEU A 55 -4.18 -15.18 -17.59
N GLY A 56 -5.08 -15.67 -18.44
CA GLY A 56 -5.79 -16.93 -18.23
C GLY A 56 -6.58 -16.92 -16.92
N ALA A 57 -6.36 -17.93 -16.07
CA ALA A 57 -7.06 -18.09 -14.80
C ALA A 57 -6.61 -17.12 -13.69
N ASP A 58 -5.58 -16.30 -13.92
CA ASP A 58 -5.02 -15.40 -12.91
C ASP A 58 -5.54 -13.94 -13.00
N GLY A 59 -6.38 -13.62 -13.99
CA GLY A 59 -6.90 -12.25 -14.19
C GLY A 59 -7.58 -11.67 -12.95
N TRP A 60 -8.50 -12.41 -12.32
CA TRP A 60 -9.18 -11.98 -11.10
C TRP A 60 -8.23 -11.83 -9.90
N LYS A 61 -7.14 -12.61 -9.85
CA LYS A 61 -6.12 -12.52 -8.80
C LYS A 61 -5.31 -11.25 -8.93
N ILE A 62 -4.93 -10.89 -10.17
CA ILE A 62 -4.23 -9.63 -10.44
C ILE A 62 -5.15 -8.42 -10.24
N ALA A 63 -6.43 -8.53 -10.57
CA ALA A 63 -7.40 -7.48 -10.25
C ALA A 63 -7.48 -7.22 -8.74
N ALA A 64 -7.54 -8.27 -7.92
CA ALA A 64 -7.48 -8.16 -6.47
C ALA A 64 -6.12 -7.61 -5.98
N ALA A 65 -5.02 -8.03 -6.58
CA ALA A 65 -3.69 -7.54 -6.22
C ALA A 65 -3.54 -6.03 -6.52
N LEU A 66 -4.03 -5.55 -7.67
CA LEU A 66 -4.05 -4.13 -8.02
C LEU A 66 -5.00 -3.31 -7.13
N MET A 67 -6.17 -3.86 -6.78
CA MET A 67 -6.99 -3.29 -5.70
C MET A 67 -6.19 -3.19 -4.39
N GLY A 68 -5.36 -4.20 -4.11
CA GLY A 68 -4.40 -4.22 -3.03
C GLY A 68 -3.40 -3.06 -3.10
N SER A 69 -2.79 -2.86 -4.27
CA SER A 69 -1.86 -1.76 -4.53
C SER A 69 -2.51 -0.39 -4.35
N TYR A 70 -3.72 -0.22 -4.85
CA TYR A 70 -4.41 1.06 -4.90
C TYR A 70 -5.19 1.43 -3.64
N ILE A 71 -5.07 0.64 -2.58
CA ILE A 71 -5.53 1.01 -1.23
C ILE A 71 -4.37 0.94 -0.23
N GLY A 72 -3.48 -0.04 -0.36
CA GLY A 72 -2.39 -0.31 0.58
C GLY A 72 -0.98 -0.25 -0.01
N GLY A 73 -0.79 0.11 -1.28
CA GLY A 73 0.53 0.19 -1.91
C GLY A 73 1.12 -1.16 -2.32
N ALA A 74 2.31 -1.09 -2.94
CA ALA A 74 2.93 -2.24 -3.62
C ALA A 74 3.19 -3.45 -2.71
N VAL A 75 3.41 -3.25 -1.40
CA VAL A 75 3.58 -4.35 -0.44
C VAL A 75 2.32 -5.23 -0.40
N ASN A 76 1.13 -4.62 -0.45
CA ASN A 76 -0.14 -5.33 -0.46
C ASN A 76 -0.42 -6.00 -1.80
N TYR A 77 -0.02 -5.38 -2.93
CA TYR A 77 -0.07 -6.06 -4.23
C TYR A 77 0.68 -7.39 -4.20
N ILE A 78 1.89 -7.36 -3.64
CA ILE A 78 2.72 -8.56 -3.52
C ILE A 78 2.10 -9.56 -2.54
N ALA A 79 1.64 -9.10 -1.38
CA ALA A 79 1.06 -9.96 -0.37
C ALA A 79 -0.20 -10.70 -0.88
N VAL A 80 -1.06 -10.00 -1.62
CA VAL A 80 -2.24 -10.58 -2.25
C VAL A 80 -1.86 -11.54 -3.36
N SER A 81 -0.89 -11.17 -4.21
CA SER A 81 -0.42 -12.02 -5.30
C SER A 81 0.18 -13.34 -4.80
N GLU A 82 0.98 -13.29 -3.73
CA GLU A 82 1.58 -14.47 -3.11
C GLU A 82 0.51 -15.34 -2.45
N ALA A 83 -0.42 -14.74 -1.70
CA ALA A 83 -1.52 -15.46 -1.07
C ALA A 83 -2.45 -16.15 -2.07
N LEU A 84 -2.65 -15.58 -3.26
CA LEU A 84 -3.47 -16.16 -4.34
C LEU A 84 -2.67 -17.08 -5.29
N GLY A 85 -1.38 -17.28 -5.03
CA GLY A 85 -0.52 -18.18 -5.81
C GLY A 85 -0.27 -17.71 -7.25
N VAL A 86 -0.10 -16.41 -7.46
CA VAL A 86 0.24 -15.84 -8.77
C VAL A 86 1.71 -16.10 -9.10
N SER A 87 2.00 -16.41 -10.37
CA SER A 87 3.37 -16.67 -10.81
C SER A 87 4.27 -15.43 -10.77
N PRO A 88 5.59 -15.57 -10.49
CA PRO A 88 6.51 -14.43 -10.41
C PRO A 88 6.56 -13.56 -11.68
N SER A 89 6.41 -14.15 -12.87
CA SER A 89 6.39 -13.39 -14.13
C SER A 89 5.18 -12.45 -14.24
N ILE A 90 4.00 -12.91 -13.81
CA ILE A 90 2.79 -12.07 -13.82
C ILE A 90 2.88 -11.02 -12.71
N ILE A 91 3.44 -11.37 -11.53
CA ILE A 91 3.73 -10.40 -10.47
C ILE A 91 4.63 -9.29 -11.00
N ALA A 92 5.73 -9.64 -11.67
CA ALA A 92 6.66 -8.68 -12.28
C ALA A 92 5.98 -7.78 -13.31
N ALA A 93 5.16 -8.36 -14.20
CA ALA A 93 4.41 -7.62 -15.21
C ALA A 93 3.47 -6.59 -14.58
N GLY A 94 2.72 -7.00 -13.54
CA GLY A 94 1.80 -6.09 -12.88
C GLY A 94 2.49 -5.02 -12.05
N VAL A 95 3.62 -5.30 -11.39
CA VAL A 95 4.43 -4.24 -10.73
C VAL A 95 4.94 -3.22 -11.75
N ALA A 96 5.40 -3.68 -12.92
CA ALA A 96 5.88 -2.79 -13.97
C ALA A 96 4.75 -1.89 -14.51
N ALA A 97 3.59 -2.48 -14.81
CA ALA A 97 2.41 -1.74 -15.25
C ALA A 97 1.92 -0.76 -14.16
N ASP A 98 1.89 -1.19 -12.90
CA ASP A 98 1.46 -0.41 -11.75
C ASP A 98 2.33 0.84 -11.56
N ASN A 99 3.65 0.69 -11.58
CA ASN A 99 4.57 1.82 -11.46
C ASN A 99 4.40 2.85 -12.59
N LEU A 100 4.18 2.39 -13.83
CA LEU A 100 3.95 3.29 -14.97
C LEU A 100 2.65 4.08 -14.80
N ILE A 101 1.57 3.41 -14.38
CA ILE A 101 0.29 4.05 -14.09
C ILE A 101 0.42 5.04 -12.93
N CYS A 102 1.12 4.68 -11.85
CA CYS A 102 1.35 5.59 -10.73
C CYS A 102 2.05 6.87 -11.15
N VAL A 103 3.04 6.81 -12.05
CA VAL A 103 3.71 8.01 -12.59
C VAL A 103 2.72 8.94 -13.30
N ILE A 104 1.92 8.39 -14.22
CA ILE A 104 0.90 9.16 -14.95
C ILE A 104 -0.12 9.73 -13.96
N TYR A 105 -0.56 8.91 -13.00
CA TYR A 105 -1.54 9.29 -12.00
C TYR A 105 -1.06 10.44 -11.10
N PHE A 106 0.18 10.38 -10.62
CA PHE A 106 0.74 11.45 -9.81
C PHE A 106 0.92 12.73 -10.62
N MET A 107 1.29 12.66 -11.90
CA MET A 107 1.30 13.86 -12.76
C MET A 107 -0.08 14.54 -12.79
N VAL A 108 -1.15 13.77 -12.95
CA VAL A 108 -2.53 14.29 -12.92
C VAL A 108 -2.87 14.86 -11.55
N LEU A 109 -2.59 14.15 -10.46
CA LEU A 109 -2.85 14.64 -9.09
C LEU A 109 -2.10 15.94 -8.80
N PHE A 110 -0.82 16.05 -9.17
CA PHE A 110 -0.04 17.28 -8.98
C PHE A 110 -0.55 18.43 -9.86
N ALA A 111 -0.98 18.13 -11.10
CA ALA A 111 -1.62 19.12 -11.96
C ALA A 111 -2.92 19.65 -11.34
N LEU A 112 -3.76 18.79 -10.76
CA LEU A 112 -4.97 19.19 -10.03
C LEU A 112 -4.63 19.98 -8.75
N ALA A 113 -3.59 19.56 -8.01
CA ALA A 113 -3.13 20.21 -6.79
C ALA A 113 -2.51 21.58 -7.04
N SER A 114 -2.04 21.88 -8.27
CA SER A 114 -1.44 23.19 -8.62
C SER A 114 -2.35 24.38 -8.29
N ARG A 115 -3.67 24.18 -8.35
CA ARG A 115 -4.71 25.20 -8.08
C ARG A 115 -5.03 25.38 -6.60
N VAL A 116 -4.52 24.50 -5.73
CA VAL A 116 -4.78 24.51 -4.29
C VAL A 116 -3.69 25.36 -3.59
N PRO A 117 -4.07 26.35 -2.77
CA PRO A 117 -3.12 27.19 -2.04
C PRO A 117 -2.23 26.42 -1.07
N LEU A 118 -1.07 27.02 -0.76
CA LEU A 118 -0.17 26.60 0.31
C LEU A 118 -0.85 26.80 1.68
N GLU A 119 -0.48 26.00 2.69
CA GLU A 119 -0.85 26.35 4.06
C GLU A 119 -0.06 27.59 4.52
N SER A 120 -0.70 28.44 5.33
CA SER A 120 0.01 29.47 6.07
C SER A 120 1.06 28.81 6.97
N PRO A 121 2.31 29.30 7.01
CA PRO A 121 3.36 28.66 7.79
C PRO A 121 2.99 28.67 9.28
N LYS A 122 2.56 27.51 9.79
CA LYS A 122 2.52 27.23 11.22
C LYS A 122 3.75 26.41 11.55
N SER A 123 4.48 26.80 12.58
CA SER A 123 5.68 26.10 13.05
C SER A 123 5.33 24.67 13.51
N ILE A 124 5.50 23.65 12.66
CA ILE A 124 5.24 22.25 13.07
C ILE A 124 6.24 21.25 12.45
N ASN A 125 6.69 20.35 13.32
CA ASN A 125 7.68 19.26 13.22
C ASN A 125 7.47 18.20 12.09
N GLY A 126 6.58 18.41 11.12
CA GLY A 126 6.20 17.39 10.12
C GLY A 126 7.30 17.08 9.08
N SER A 127 8.11 18.08 8.71
CA SER A 127 9.20 17.91 7.73
C SER A 127 10.24 16.87 8.17
N GLY A 128 10.47 16.74 9.48
CA GLY A 128 11.37 15.76 10.06
C GLY A 128 10.87 14.31 10.04
N GLU A 129 9.56 14.07 9.88
CA GLU A 129 9.02 12.72 9.69
C GLU A 129 9.21 12.25 8.23
N CYS A 130 9.06 13.14 7.25
CA CYS A 130 9.27 12.78 5.84
C CYS A 130 10.72 12.39 5.53
N SER A 131 11.67 13.14 6.11
CA SER A 131 13.10 12.85 5.99
C SER A 131 13.45 11.50 6.63
N ARG A 132 12.82 11.14 7.76
CA ARG A 132 13.04 9.86 8.45
C ARG A 132 12.53 8.64 7.68
N LEU A 133 11.48 8.79 6.87
CA LEU A 133 11.05 7.76 5.90
C LEU A 133 12.08 7.54 4.77
N LYS A 134 13.00 8.50 4.55
CA LYS A 134 13.99 8.48 3.46
C LYS A 134 15.44 8.28 3.94
N SER A 135 15.75 8.54 5.22
CA SER A 135 17.13 8.59 5.71
C SER A 135 17.54 7.31 6.45
N ALA A 136 18.55 6.62 5.92
CA ALA A 136 19.35 5.62 6.62
C ALA A 136 20.48 6.25 7.46
N ASP A 137 20.22 7.42 8.08
CA ASP A 137 21.22 8.07 8.93
C ASP A 137 21.44 7.25 10.20
N LYS A 138 22.73 7.09 10.59
CA LYS A 138 23.25 6.19 11.65
C LYS A 138 22.15 5.44 12.41
N LEU A 139 21.67 4.35 11.80
CA LEU A 139 20.65 3.53 12.42
C LEU A 139 21.21 2.97 13.73
N PRO A 140 20.53 3.16 14.87
CA PRO A 140 20.98 2.58 16.12
C PRO A 140 20.98 1.06 15.97
N MET A 141 22.13 0.43 16.24
CA MET A 141 22.33 -1.01 16.01
C MET A 141 21.33 -1.85 16.82
N LEU A 142 21.06 -1.45 18.06
CA LEU A 142 20.18 -2.18 18.97
C LEU A 142 18.72 -2.25 18.46
N PRO A 143 18.02 -1.14 18.16
CA PRO A 143 16.68 -1.15 17.53
C PRO A 143 16.60 -1.92 16.22
N THR A 144 17.68 -1.90 15.45
CA THR A 144 17.72 -2.59 14.15
C THR A 144 17.74 -4.10 14.34
N VAL A 145 18.62 -4.60 15.20
CA VAL A 145 18.71 -6.04 15.50
C VAL A 145 17.44 -6.52 16.20
N THR A 146 16.91 -5.77 17.17
CA THR A 146 15.67 -6.14 17.86
C THR A 146 14.47 -6.11 16.92
N GLY A 147 14.36 -5.12 16.04
CA GLY A 147 13.30 -5.04 15.03
C GLY A 147 13.30 -6.23 14.08
N ILE A 148 14.48 -6.65 13.60
CA ILE A 148 14.63 -7.84 12.75
C ILE A 148 14.24 -9.11 13.54
N ALA A 149 14.71 -9.27 14.78
CA ALA A 149 14.39 -10.43 15.61
C ALA A 149 12.88 -10.54 15.92
N VAL A 150 12.22 -9.42 16.24
CA VAL A 150 10.77 -9.35 16.45
C VAL A 150 10.04 -9.74 15.16
N SER A 151 10.49 -9.24 14.02
CA SER A 151 9.87 -9.55 12.72
C SER A 151 9.99 -11.05 12.38
N PHE A 152 11.15 -11.67 12.57
CA PHE A 152 11.30 -13.13 12.42
C PHE A 152 10.40 -13.92 13.38
N THR A 153 10.25 -13.45 14.61
CA THR A 153 9.37 -14.07 15.60
C THR A 153 7.91 -14.02 15.13
N ILE A 154 7.46 -12.87 14.63
CA ILE A 154 6.12 -12.69 14.04
C ILE A 154 5.93 -13.61 12.83
N CYS A 155 6.93 -13.70 11.94
CA CYS A 155 6.88 -14.63 10.80
C CYS A 155 6.70 -16.07 11.26
N LYS A 156 7.52 -16.52 12.22
CA LYS A 156 7.49 -17.91 12.69
C LYS A 156 6.17 -18.24 13.37
N LEU A 157 5.63 -17.31 14.17
CA LEU A 157 4.32 -17.45 14.79
C LEU A 157 3.22 -17.52 13.74
N SER A 158 3.29 -16.68 12.71
CA SER A 158 2.33 -16.66 11.58
C SER A 158 2.35 -17.97 10.82
N THR A 159 3.53 -18.52 10.51
CA THR A 159 3.66 -19.82 9.85
C THR A 159 3.11 -20.95 10.73
N CYS A 160 3.40 -20.94 12.04
CA CYS A 160 2.87 -21.92 12.97
C CYS A 160 1.33 -21.90 13.00
N PHE A 161 0.75 -20.70 13.12
CA PHE A 161 -0.69 -20.51 13.13
C PHE A 161 -1.34 -20.91 11.80
N THR A 162 -0.71 -20.57 10.68
CA THR A 162 -1.19 -20.92 9.33
C THR A 162 -1.22 -22.44 9.13
N ASN A 163 -0.15 -23.14 9.54
CA ASN A 163 -0.04 -24.59 9.44
C ASN A 163 -1.06 -25.29 10.34
N LEU A 164 -1.31 -24.76 11.54
CA LEU A 164 -2.32 -25.29 12.46
C LEU A 164 -3.75 -25.10 11.94
N SER A 165 -4.01 -23.97 11.28
CA SER A 165 -5.34 -23.61 10.77
C SER A 165 -5.63 -24.16 9.37
N GLY A 166 -4.63 -24.72 8.67
CA GLY A 166 -4.76 -25.22 7.30
C GLY A 166 -5.03 -24.13 6.23
N LEU A 167 -4.80 -22.86 6.55
CA LEU A 167 -5.11 -21.73 5.66
C LEU A 167 -4.01 -21.53 4.61
N GLN A 168 -4.17 -22.10 3.41
CA GLN A 168 -3.23 -21.85 2.31
C GLN A 168 -3.13 -20.35 1.98
N GLY A 169 -1.91 -19.82 1.82
CA GLY A 169 -1.67 -18.40 1.56
C GLY A 169 -1.88 -17.47 2.76
N GLY A 170 -2.14 -18.01 3.97
CA GLY A 170 -2.45 -17.22 5.16
C GLY A 170 -1.26 -16.51 5.82
N ILE A 171 -0.02 -16.83 5.46
CA ILE A 171 1.18 -16.37 6.19
C ILE A 171 1.28 -14.85 6.22
N LEU A 172 1.18 -14.17 5.06
CA LEU A 172 1.34 -12.72 4.97
C LEU A 172 0.17 -11.95 5.61
N PRO A 173 -1.11 -12.32 5.40
CA PRO A 173 -2.22 -11.73 6.14
C PRO A 173 -2.09 -11.93 7.65
N ILE A 174 -1.77 -13.13 8.13
CA ILE A 174 -1.63 -13.40 9.57
C ILE A 174 -0.46 -12.60 10.17
N SER A 175 0.65 -12.49 9.46
CA SER A 175 1.80 -11.67 9.86
C SER A 175 1.41 -10.18 10.00
N THR A 176 0.65 -9.67 9.02
CA THR A 176 0.06 -8.32 9.05
C THR A 176 -0.84 -8.13 10.28
N ALA A 177 -1.71 -9.10 10.58
CA ALA A 177 -2.60 -9.01 11.75
C ALA A 177 -1.80 -8.95 13.06
N PHE A 178 -0.82 -9.84 13.24
CA PHE A 178 -0.01 -9.88 14.45
C PHE A 178 0.77 -8.59 14.67
N VAL A 179 1.44 -8.07 13.65
CA VAL A 179 2.20 -6.82 13.81
C VAL A 179 1.29 -5.64 14.11
N VAL A 180 0.13 -5.52 13.44
CA VAL A 180 -0.82 -4.42 13.68
C VAL A 180 -1.40 -4.49 15.10
N ILE A 181 -1.76 -5.69 15.57
CA ILE A 181 -2.23 -5.91 16.95
C ILE A 181 -1.15 -5.52 17.95
N LEU A 182 0.09 -5.99 17.77
CA LEU A 182 1.19 -5.71 18.68
C LEU A 182 1.59 -4.23 18.66
N ALA A 183 1.67 -3.59 17.49
CA ALA A 183 1.98 -2.17 17.33
C ALA A 183 0.89 -1.27 17.95
N THR A 184 -0.36 -1.72 17.94
CA THR A 184 -1.47 -1.00 18.58
C THR A 184 -1.52 -1.24 20.09
N ALA A 185 -1.19 -2.44 20.57
CA ALA A 185 -1.20 -2.79 21.99
C ALA A 185 0.03 -2.25 22.75
N LEU A 186 1.20 -2.22 22.11
CA LEU A 186 2.49 -1.82 22.68
C LEU A 186 3.12 -0.65 21.90
N PRO A 187 2.44 0.49 21.77
CA PRO A 187 2.86 1.56 20.86
C PRO A 187 4.23 2.16 21.20
N GLN A 188 4.60 2.22 22.48
CA GLN A 188 5.91 2.72 22.92
C GLN A 188 7.06 1.84 22.37
N VAL A 189 6.93 0.52 22.49
CA VAL A 189 7.93 -0.44 22.00
C VAL A 189 8.06 -0.34 20.48
N PHE A 190 6.93 -0.39 19.76
CA PHE A 190 6.96 -0.39 18.30
C PHE A 190 7.34 0.97 17.71
N SER A 191 6.99 2.09 18.37
CA SER A 191 7.45 3.43 17.95
C SER A 191 8.97 3.60 18.08
N TYR A 192 9.60 2.94 19.05
CA TYR A 192 11.06 2.90 19.19
C TYR A 192 11.74 2.07 18.09
N LEU A 193 11.11 0.98 17.64
CA LEU A 193 11.63 0.10 16.58
C LEU A 193 11.35 0.60 15.16
N ALA A 194 10.27 1.37 15.00
CA ALA A 194 9.74 1.83 13.72
C ALA A 194 10.79 2.48 12.79
N PRO A 195 11.64 3.43 13.23
CA PRO A 195 12.61 4.06 12.34
C PRO A 195 13.59 3.06 11.70
N SER A 196 14.06 2.08 12.48
CA SER A 196 14.90 1.00 11.96
C SER A 196 14.10 0.04 11.07
N GLY A 197 12.85 -0.26 11.44
CA GLY A 197 11.93 -1.05 10.64
C GLY A 197 11.72 -0.47 9.24
N ASP A 198 11.40 0.83 9.16
CA ASP A 198 11.19 1.56 7.91
C ASP A 198 12.43 1.42 6.99
N ALA A 199 13.62 1.73 7.50
CA ALA A 199 14.85 1.69 6.71
C ALA A 199 15.20 0.27 6.20
N ILE A 200 15.11 -0.75 7.08
CA ILE A 200 15.40 -2.14 6.68
C ILE A 200 14.33 -2.67 5.73
N SER A 201 13.06 -2.33 5.95
CA SER A 201 11.95 -2.77 5.07
C SER A 201 12.12 -2.26 3.64
N VAL A 202 12.58 -1.00 3.47
CA VAL A 202 12.88 -0.44 2.15
C VAL A 202 13.98 -1.23 1.46
N VAL A 203 15.08 -1.53 2.14
CA VAL A 203 16.19 -2.33 1.57
C VAL A 203 15.72 -3.73 1.17
N LEU A 204 14.99 -4.42 2.05
CA LEU A 204 14.47 -5.76 1.77
C LEU A 204 13.48 -5.75 0.60
N MET A 205 12.64 -4.71 0.50
CA MET A 205 11.71 -4.55 -0.62
C MET A 205 12.45 -4.31 -1.94
N GLN A 206 13.55 -3.54 -1.96
CA GLN A 206 14.38 -3.37 -3.15
C GLN A 206 15.00 -4.69 -3.60
N VAL A 207 15.56 -5.46 -2.66
CA VAL A 207 16.08 -6.82 -2.94
C VAL A 207 14.96 -7.71 -3.48
N PHE A 208 13.78 -7.65 -2.89
CA PHE A 208 12.63 -8.42 -3.35
C PHE A 208 12.24 -8.08 -4.81
N PHE A 209 12.08 -6.80 -5.14
CA PHE A 209 11.75 -6.38 -6.51
C PHE A 209 12.84 -6.75 -7.50
N ALA A 210 14.12 -6.67 -7.11
CA ALA A 210 15.22 -7.12 -7.95
C ALA A 210 15.11 -8.63 -8.26
N VAL A 211 14.79 -9.46 -7.28
CA VAL A 211 14.63 -10.92 -7.50
C VAL A 211 13.38 -11.23 -8.32
N ILE A 212 12.24 -10.56 -8.10
CA ILE A 212 11.05 -10.71 -8.94
C ILE A 212 11.36 -10.33 -10.40
N GLY A 213 12.01 -9.19 -10.62
CA GLY A 213 12.42 -8.75 -11.95
C GLY A 213 13.35 -9.75 -12.62
N ALA A 214 14.36 -10.25 -11.90
CA ALA A 214 15.33 -11.21 -12.43
C ALA A 214 14.73 -12.60 -12.69
N SER A 215 13.69 -13.00 -11.95
CA SER A 215 13.01 -14.30 -12.14
C SER A 215 11.86 -14.24 -13.15
N GLY A 216 11.46 -13.05 -13.60
CA GLY A 216 10.42 -12.87 -14.59
C GLY A 216 10.88 -13.19 -16.01
N SER A 217 10.00 -13.80 -16.81
CA SER A 217 10.21 -13.92 -18.26
C SER A 217 9.87 -12.60 -18.95
N ILE A 218 10.83 -12.02 -19.67
CA ILE A 218 10.63 -10.78 -20.45
C ILE A 218 9.47 -10.93 -21.45
N TRP A 219 9.38 -12.09 -22.11
CA TRP A 219 8.35 -12.34 -23.11
C TRP A 219 6.96 -12.39 -22.48
N ASN A 220 6.81 -13.11 -21.36
CA ASN A 220 5.54 -13.16 -20.64
C ASN A 220 5.12 -11.77 -20.14
N VAL A 221 6.07 -10.94 -19.71
CA VAL A 221 5.81 -9.57 -19.28
C VAL A 221 5.29 -8.72 -20.43
N ILE A 222 5.91 -8.79 -21.61
CA ILE A 222 5.46 -8.05 -22.81
C ILE A 222 4.04 -8.47 -23.22
N ASP A 223 3.72 -9.75 -23.12
CA ASP A 223 2.40 -10.26 -23.53
C ASP A 223 1.28 -9.93 -22.53
N THR A 224 1.60 -9.91 -21.22
CA THR A 224 0.60 -9.73 -20.17
C THR A 224 0.45 -8.27 -19.71
N ALA A 225 1.56 -7.51 -19.62
CA ALA A 225 1.57 -6.16 -19.07
C ALA A 225 0.60 -5.18 -19.75
N PRO A 226 0.39 -5.17 -21.09
CA PRO A 226 -0.55 -4.24 -21.72
C PRO A 226 -1.97 -4.38 -21.19
N SER A 227 -2.44 -5.61 -20.97
CA SER A 227 -3.78 -5.85 -20.42
C SER A 227 -3.91 -5.36 -18.97
N ILE A 228 -2.87 -5.58 -18.16
CA ILE A 228 -2.80 -5.13 -16.76
C ILE A 228 -2.77 -3.60 -16.72
N PHE A 229 -2.00 -2.97 -17.61
CA PHE A 229 -1.90 -1.52 -17.74
C PHE A 229 -3.25 -0.88 -18.08
N VAL A 230 -3.97 -1.40 -19.07
CA VAL A 230 -5.29 -0.87 -19.44
C VAL A 230 -6.29 -1.04 -18.29
N PHE A 231 -6.29 -2.20 -17.63
CA PHE A 231 -7.12 -2.44 -16.44
C PHE A 231 -6.79 -1.42 -15.33
N ALA A 232 -5.51 -1.26 -14.98
CA ALA A 232 -5.06 -0.34 -13.96
C ALA A 232 -5.40 1.11 -14.31
N LEU A 233 -5.25 1.53 -15.57
CA LEU A 233 -5.63 2.85 -16.05
C LEU A 233 -7.11 3.13 -15.84
N ILE A 234 -7.98 2.19 -16.20
CA ILE A 234 -9.43 2.32 -15.97
C ILE A 234 -9.71 2.39 -14.46
N GLN A 235 -9.10 1.51 -13.67
CA GLN A 235 -9.31 1.45 -12.23
C GLN A 235 -8.95 2.78 -11.55
N VAL A 236 -7.76 3.33 -11.79
CA VAL A 236 -7.34 4.60 -11.15
C VAL A 236 -8.11 5.80 -11.68
N THR A 237 -8.58 5.75 -12.94
CA THR A 237 -9.42 6.81 -13.51
C THR A 237 -10.80 6.83 -12.85
N VAL A 238 -11.43 5.66 -12.69
CA VAL A 238 -12.71 5.53 -11.99
C VAL A 238 -12.56 5.91 -10.52
N HIS A 239 -11.48 5.48 -9.86
CA HIS A 239 -11.14 5.90 -8.50
C HIS A 239 -11.11 7.42 -8.36
N LEU A 240 -10.34 8.10 -9.23
CA LEU A 240 -10.21 9.56 -9.18
C LEU A 240 -11.54 10.26 -9.46
N ALA A 241 -12.32 9.76 -10.43
CA ALA A 241 -13.63 10.31 -10.74
C ALA A 241 -14.60 10.20 -9.56
N ILE A 242 -14.65 9.05 -8.89
CA ILE A 242 -15.54 8.80 -7.75
C ILE A 242 -15.09 9.60 -6.53
N ILE A 243 -13.80 9.58 -6.17
CA ILE A 243 -13.32 10.29 -4.97
C ILE A 243 -13.52 11.81 -5.10
N LEU A 244 -13.29 12.38 -6.29
CA LEU A 244 -13.54 13.81 -6.53
C LEU A 244 -15.04 14.12 -6.63
N GLY A 245 -15.82 13.27 -7.30
CA GLY A 245 -17.26 13.45 -7.47
C GLY A 245 -18.02 13.36 -6.14
N LEU A 246 -17.86 12.24 -5.43
CA LEU A 246 -18.48 12.03 -4.11
C LEU A 246 -17.86 12.93 -3.05
N GLY A 247 -16.55 13.18 -3.10
CA GLY A 247 -15.90 14.09 -2.17
C GLY A 247 -16.45 15.52 -2.27
N LYS A 248 -16.72 15.99 -3.49
CA LYS A 248 -17.39 17.27 -3.73
C LYS A 248 -18.84 17.26 -3.22
N LEU A 249 -19.57 16.16 -3.40
CA LEU A 249 -20.94 15.98 -2.89
C LEU A 249 -20.97 16.08 -1.35
N PHE A 250 -20.00 15.48 -0.67
CA PHE A 250 -19.85 15.54 0.79
C PHE A 250 -19.14 16.80 1.30
N GLN A 251 -18.88 17.77 0.43
CA GLN A 251 -18.19 19.03 0.77
C GLN A 251 -16.82 18.83 1.44
N ILE A 252 -16.10 17.76 1.06
CA ILE A 252 -14.72 17.54 1.51
C ILE A 252 -13.79 18.45 0.70
N GLU A 253 -12.86 19.10 1.40
CA GLU A 253 -11.87 19.97 0.77
C GLU A 253 -11.04 19.22 -0.29
N LEU A 254 -10.86 19.83 -1.46
CA LEU A 254 -10.07 19.24 -2.57
C LEU A 254 -8.66 18.85 -2.11
N LYS A 255 -8.05 19.65 -1.24
CA LYS A 255 -6.75 19.38 -0.62
C LYS A 255 -6.70 18.01 0.06
N LEU A 256 -7.71 17.71 0.87
CA LEU A 256 -7.82 16.43 1.59
C LEU A 256 -8.12 15.28 0.62
N LEU A 257 -8.96 15.49 -0.39
CA LEU A 257 -9.28 14.48 -1.40
C LEU A 257 -8.05 14.07 -2.22
N LEU A 258 -7.25 15.05 -2.68
CA LEU A 258 -6.04 14.77 -3.45
C LEU A 258 -4.98 14.06 -2.61
N LEU A 259 -4.80 14.48 -1.35
CA LEU A 259 -3.85 13.82 -0.46
C LEU A 259 -4.30 12.41 -0.05
N ALA A 260 -5.57 12.22 0.27
CA ALA A 260 -6.13 10.89 0.56
C ALA A 260 -6.02 9.99 -0.67
N SER A 261 -6.37 10.49 -1.86
CA SER A 261 -6.20 9.72 -3.09
C SER A 261 -4.74 9.34 -3.34
N ASN A 262 -3.79 10.22 -3.03
CA ASN A 262 -2.38 9.89 -3.13
C ASN A 262 -2.00 8.81 -2.12
N ALA A 263 -2.46 8.92 -0.87
CA ALA A 263 -2.24 7.90 0.15
C ALA A 263 -2.84 6.53 -0.24
N ASN A 264 -4.00 6.48 -0.91
CA ASN A 264 -4.59 5.24 -1.43
C ASN A 264 -3.72 4.61 -2.53
N ILE A 265 -3.46 5.35 -3.60
CA ILE A 265 -2.77 4.82 -4.80
C ILE A 265 -1.27 4.63 -4.55
N GLY A 266 -0.65 5.54 -3.81
CA GLY A 266 0.79 5.62 -3.66
C GLY A 266 1.33 5.29 -2.27
N GLY A 267 0.49 5.22 -1.24
CA GLY A 267 0.91 4.90 0.13
C GLY A 267 1.59 6.04 0.90
N PRO A 268 2.24 5.73 2.04
CA PRO A 268 2.74 6.72 3.01
C PRO A 268 3.82 7.65 2.45
N THR A 269 4.74 7.12 1.63
CA THR A 269 5.92 7.84 1.13
C THR A 269 5.55 8.93 0.12
N THR A 270 4.60 8.62 -0.77
CA THR A 270 4.12 9.53 -1.83
C THR A 270 3.15 10.57 -1.27
N ALA A 271 2.29 10.19 -0.31
CA ALA A 271 1.46 11.13 0.44
C ALA A 271 2.33 12.16 1.19
N CYS A 272 3.38 11.68 1.88
CA CYS A 272 4.36 12.55 2.51
C CYS A 272 5.05 13.50 1.52
N GLY A 273 5.49 12.96 0.38
CA GLY A 273 6.12 13.71 -0.70
C GLY A 273 5.22 14.82 -1.25
N MET A 274 3.94 14.53 -1.47
CA MET A 274 2.98 15.52 -1.95
C MET A 274 2.67 16.59 -0.91
N ALA A 275 2.41 16.21 0.35
CA ALA A 275 2.17 17.18 1.41
C ALA A 275 3.36 18.14 1.57
N THR A 276 4.58 17.62 1.53
CA THR A 276 5.81 18.43 1.57
C THR A 276 5.94 19.34 0.33
N ALA A 277 5.81 18.78 -0.87
CA ALA A 277 5.96 19.54 -2.12
C ALA A 277 4.88 20.62 -2.30
N LYS A 278 3.71 20.42 -1.71
CA LYS A 278 2.57 21.35 -1.76
C LYS A 278 2.47 22.26 -0.53
N GLY A 279 3.43 22.23 0.39
CA GLY A 279 3.42 23.07 1.59
C GLY A 279 2.18 22.83 2.46
N TRP A 280 1.75 21.57 2.59
CA TRP A 280 0.66 21.14 3.46
C TRP A 280 1.24 20.44 4.70
N ASP A 281 2.10 21.17 5.43
CA ASP A 281 2.90 20.63 6.54
C ASP A 281 2.04 19.98 7.64
N GLY A 282 0.85 20.54 7.91
CA GLY A 282 -0.09 20.00 8.88
C GLY A 282 -0.68 18.64 8.48
N LEU A 283 -0.55 18.25 7.21
CA LEU A 283 -1.07 16.99 6.67
C LEU A 283 0.00 15.93 6.41
N ILE A 284 1.28 16.21 6.67
CA ILE A 284 2.36 15.23 6.47
C ILE A 284 2.11 13.97 7.31
N VAL A 285 1.97 14.13 8.63
CA VAL A 285 1.76 13.00 9.55
C VAL A 285 0.40 12.33 9.29
N PRO A 286 -0.73 13.06 9.16
CA PRO A 286 -2.00 12.47 8.75
C PRO A 286 -1.92 11.66 7.45
N GLY A 287 -1.22 12.15 6.42
CA GLY A 287 -1.07 11.47 5.13
C GLY A 287 -0.27 10.17 5.23
N ILE A 288 0.83 10.19 5.98
CA ILE A 288 1.62 8.99 6.29
C ILE A 288 0.75 7.95 6.99
N LEU A 289 0.04 8.37 8.04
CA LEU A 289 -0.82 7.50 8.84
C LEU A 289 -1.96 6.91 7.99
N ALA A 290 -2.63 7.71 7.15
CA ALA A 290 -3.64 7.20 6.22
C ALA A 290 -3.08 6.10 5.29
N GLY A 291 -1.88 6.29 4.74
CA GLY A 291 -1.22 5.26 3.94
C GLY A 291 -0.92 3.98 4.74
N ILE A 292 -0.43 4.10 5.98
CA ILE A 292 -0.14 2.95 6.85
C ILE A 292 -1.42 2.19 7.20
N PHE A 293 -2.54 2.90 7.36
CA PHE A 293 -3.85 2.27 7.53
C PHE A 293 -4.19 1.38 6.35
N GLY A 294 -4.05 1.92 5.14
CA GLY A 294 -4.21 1.18 3.90
C GLY A 294 -3.41 -0.11 3.90
N ILE A 295 -2.12 -0.03 4.19
CA ILE A 295 -1.24 -1.21 4.23
C ILE A 295 -1.76 -2.25 5.22
N SER A 296 -2.25 -1.81 6.37
CA SER A 296 -2.67 -2.68 7.48
C SER A 296 -3.94 -3.48 7.18
N ILE A 297 -4.89 -2.92 6.44
CA ILE A 297 -6.21 -3.55 6.23
C ILE A 297 -6.36 -4.22 4.86
N THR A 298 -5.61 -3.73 3.87
CA THR A 298 -5.98 -3.97 2.48
C THR A 298 -5.76 -5.40 2.03
N THR A 299 -4.72 -6.07 2.52
CA THR A 299 -4.47 -7.48 2.14
C THR A 299 -5.68 -8.36 2.45
N PHE A 300 -6.31 -8.17 3.61
CA PHE A 300 -7.50 -8.92 4.01
C PHE A 300 -8.69 -8.58 3.12
N LEU A 301 -8.93 -7.29 2.88
CA LEU A 301 -10.02 -6.83 2.02
C LEU A 301 -9.86 -7.37 0.59
N ALA A 302 -8.65 -7.34 0.05
CA ALA A 302 -8.36 -7.79 -1.30
C ALA A 302 -8.49 -9.30 -1.47
N ILE A 303 -7.97 -10.11 -0.54
CA ILE A 303 -8.17 -11.56 -0.59
C ILE A 303 -9.65 -11.92 -0.41
N GLY A 304 -10.34 -11.29 0.55
CA GLY A 304 -11.76 -11.49 0.77
C GLY A 304 -12.58 -11.17 -0.48
N PHE A 305 -12.32 -10.02 -1.09
CA PHE A 305 -12.98 -9.58 -2.31
C PHE A 305 -12.65 -10.47 -3.52
N ALA A 306 -11.41 -10.93 -3.64
CA ALA A 306 -10.98 -11.85 -4.69
C ALA A 306 -11.80 -13.14 -4.67
N VAL A 307 -11.89 -13.77 -3.49
CA VAL A 307 -12.51 -15.09 -3.33
C VAL A 307 -14.03 -15.03 -3.36
N THR A 308 -14.62 -13.92 -2.90
CA THR A 308 -16.10 -13.79 -2.80
C THR A 308 -16.75 -13.14 -4.02
N VAL A 309 -16.04 -12.27 -4.74
CA VAL A 309 -16.61 -11.47 -5.84
C VAL A 309 -15.88 -11.76 -7.14
N LEU A 310 -14.60 -11.37 -7.25
CA LEU A 310 -13.89 -11.38 -8.54
C LEU A 310 -13.73 -12.78 -9.15
N ARG A 311 -13.63 -13.82 -8.31
CA ARG A 311 -13.55 -15.22 -8.77
C ARG A 311 -14.80 -15.69 -9.53
N TYR A 312 -15.96 -15.06 -9.29
CA TYR A 312 -17.25 -15.46 -9.86
C TYR A 312 -17.76 -14.50 -10.96
N MET A 313 -16.99 -13.45 -11.27
CA MET A 313 -17.26 -12.51 -12.37
C MET A 313 -16.61 -13.00 -13.66
#